data_AF-A0A510KRL9-F1
#
_entry.id   AF-A0A510KRL9-F1
#
_cell.length_a   1.000
_cell.length_b   1.000
_cell.length_c   1.000
_cell.angle_alpha   90.00
_cell.angle_beta   90.00
_cell.angle_gamma   90.00
#
_symmetry.space_group_name_H-M   'P 1'
#
loop_
_entity.id
_entity.type
_entity.pdbx_description
1 polymer ?
#
loop_
_entity_poly.entity_id
_entity_poly.type
_entity_poly.pdbx_seq_one_letter_code
_entity_poly.pdbx_strand_id
1 'polypeptide(L)'
;MPKLDIGRFEKDDDSPVYMEIDEDHMKCRRSRNTYMRMVAIHRGIEKVCKDRNKLIDKHTVMFPTSVSLEEVSEYVLNYLEKRYSMDKKKLIVNSDGGKWIDSFVGELRIYKPVHIYDKFHLVKAIGEISKRDKEISKNLYKWLEKDNFTELENFYETFKEKKI
;
A
#
# COMPACT_ATOMS: atom_id res chain seq x y z
N MET A 1 -15.20 -3.12 -15.81
CA MET A 1 -15.40 -3.43 -14.36
C MET A 1 -16.82 -3.93 -14.07
N PRO A 2 -17.06 -4.74 -13.01
CA PRO A 2 -18.40 -5.19 -12.63
C PRO A 2 -19.30 -4.01 -12.23
N LYS A 3 -20.62 -4.16 -12.35
CA LYS A 3 -21.56 -3.15 -11.85
C LYS A 3 -21.58 -3.18 -10.31
N LEU A 4 -21.48 -1.99 -9.71
CA LEU A 4 -21.60 -1.79 -8.27
C LEU A 4 -23.07 -1.82 -7.86
N ASP A 5 -23.50 -2.91 -7.22
CA ASP A 5 -24.79 -3.02 -6.54
C ASP A 5 -24.56 -2.98 -5.03
N ILE A 6 -24.32 -1.77 -4.51
CA ILE A 6 -23.95 -1.54 -3.11
C ILE A 6 -24.73 -0.36 -2.52
N GLY A 7 -25.13 -0.52 -1.26
CA GLY A 7 -25.75 0.55 -0.47
C GLY A 7 -24.71 1.33 0.35
N ARG A 8 -25.10 2.55 0.75
CA ARG A 8 -24.33 3.37 1.68
C ARG A 8 -24.21 2.67 3.04
N PHE A 9 -23.12 2.91 3.76
CA PHE A 9 -22.93 2.34 5.10
C PHE A 9 -23.83 3.04 6.14
N GLU A 10 -24.55 2.28 6.98
CA GLU A 10 -25.51 2.84 7.95
C GLU A 10 -24.84 3.56 9.14
N LYS A 11 -23.73 3.03 9.65
CA LYS A 11 -22.94 3.64 10.76
C LYS A 11 -21.65 4.24 10.24
N ASP A 12 -21.80 5.33 9.50
CA ASP A 12 -20.70 6.01 8.87
C ASP A 12 -20.21 7.18 9.74
N ASP A 13 -19.17 6.90 10.53
CA ASP A 13 -18.50 7.84 11.42
C ASP A 13 -17.41 8.66 10.69
N ASP A 14 -16.49 9.29 11.41
CA ASP A 14 -15.31 9.99 10.87
C ASP A 14 -14.05 9.11 10.80
N SER A 15 -14.17 7.81 11.10
CA SER A 15 -13.05 6.88 11.02
C SER A 15 -12.51 6.76 9.58
N PRO A 16 -11.18 6.62 9.41
CA PRO A 16 -10.56 6.54 8.09
C PRO A 16 -11.01 5.31 7.30
N VAL A 17 -10.88 5.43 5.98
CA VAL A 17 -10.94 4.30 5.04
C VAL A 17 -9.51 3.95 4.66
N TYR A 18 -9.21 2.65 4.69
CA TYR A 18 -7.90 2.10 4.37
C TYR A 18 -7.95 1.45 2.99
N MET A 19 -6.83 1.52 2.30
CA MET A 19 -6.60 0.90 1.01
C MET A 19 -5.24 0.20 1.01
N GLU A 20 -5.26 -1.11 0.95
CA GLU A 20 -4.06 -1.96 0.83
C GLU A 20 -3.85 -2.25 -0.65
N ILE A 21 -2.70 -1.86 -1.19
CA ILE A 21 -2.39 -2.02 -2.61
C ILE A 21 -1.13 -2.85 -2.76
N ASP A 22 -1.22 -3.91 -3.56
CA ASP A 22 -0.12 -4.84 -3.80
C ASP A 22 -0.20 -5.44 -5.22
N GLU A 23 0.84 -6.16 -5.62
CA GLU A 23 0.97 -6.82 -6.92
C GLU A 23 1.54 -8.23 -6.76
N ASP A 24 0.86 -9.22 -7.35
CA ASP A 24 1.37 -10.59 -7.42
C ASP A 24 2.03 -10.87 -8.77
N HIS A 25 3.19 -11.54 -8.70
CA HIS A 25 4.04 -11.87 -9.85
C HIS A 25 3.82 -13.33 -10.25
N MET A 26 2.99 -13.56 -11.27
CA MET A 26 2.69 -14.90 -11.75
C MET A 26 3.65 -15.32 -12.89
N LYS A 27 4.46 -16.35 -12.61
CA LYS A 27 5.31 -16.99 -13.63
C LYS A 27 4.48 -17.93 -14.49
N CYS A 28 4.31 -17.58 -15.76
CA CYS A 28 3.64 -18.43 -16.72
C CYS A 28 4.64 -19.30 -17.49
N ARG A 29 4.33 -20.59 -17.65
CA ARG A 29 5.25 -21.56 -18.26
C ARG A 29 5.40 -21.44 -19.78
N ARG A 30 4.35 -20.96 -20.48
CA ARG A 30 4.25 -20.91 -21.96
C ARG A 30 3.88 -19.53 -22.49
N SER A 31 3.82 -18.51 -21.65
CA SER A 31 3.49 -17.13 -22.02
C SER A 31 4.39 -16.17 -21.25
N ARG A 32 4.31 -14.87 -21.58
CA ARG A 32 4.96 -13.84 -20.76
C ARG A 32 4.45 -13.93 -19.31
N ASN A 33 5.34 -13.63 -18.37
CA ASN A 33 4.95 -13.43 -16.97
C ASN A 33 3.81 -12.43 -16.92
N THR A 34 2.82 -12.73 -16.09
CA THR A 34 1.66 -11.87 -15.90
C THR A 34 1.69 -11.33 -14.49
N TYR A 35 1.10 -10.15 -14.33
CA TYR A 35 1.03 -9.48 -13.06
C TYR A 35 -0.44 -9.22 -12.74
N MET A 36 -0.82 -9.51 -11.51
CA MET A 36 -2.14 -9.23 -10.99
C MET A 36 -2.02 -8.15 -9.93
N ARG A 37 -2.66 -7.03 -10.18
CA ARG A 37 -2.73 -5.93 -9.23
C ARG A 37 -3.94 -6.12 -8.34
N MET A 38 -3.81 -5.71 -7.08
CA MET A 38 -4.86 -5.81 -6.09
C MET A 38 -5.00 -4.49 -5.34
N VAL A 39 -6.25 -4.09 -5.12
CA VAL A 39 -6.65 -2.99 -4.26
C VAL A 39 -7.70 -3.52 -3.28
N ALA A 40 -7.38 -3.55 -1.99
CA ALA A 40 -8.31 -3.95 -0.94
C ALA A 40 -8.71 -2.73 -0.10
N ILE A 41 -9.99 -2.39 -0.09
CA ILE A 41 -10.57 -1.24 0.60
C ILE A 41 -11.29 -1.74 1.85
N HIS A 42 -11.06 -1.13 3.01
CA HIS A 42 -11.69 -1.55 4.28
C HIS A 42 -11.73 -0.42 5.32
N ARG A 43 -12.46 -0.63 6.42
CA ARG A 43 -12.58 0.34 7.54
C ARG A 43 -11.61 0.10 8.70
N GLY A 44 -10.75 -0.89 8.56
CA GLY A 44 -9.79 -1.29 9.58
C GLY A 44 -9.84 -2.80 9.84
N ILE A 45 -9.44 -3.19 11.04
CA ILE A 45 -9.33 -4.59 11.47
C ILE A 45 -10.19 -4.86 12.69
N GLU A 46 -10.81 -6.05 12.75
CA GLU A 46 -11.43 -6.62 13.93
C GLU A 46 -10.64 -7.85 14.40
N LYS A 47 -10.43 -7.97 15.71
CA LYS A 47 -9.77 -9.15 16.29
C LYS A 47 -10.75 -10.31 16.33
N VAL A 48 -10.41 -11.41 15.66
CA VAL A 48 -11.23 -12.63 15.62
C VAL A 48 -10.78 -13.62 16.69
N CYS A 49 -9.47 -13.83 16.82
CA CYS A 49 -8.87 -14.65 17.88
C CYS A 49 -7.44 -14.20 18.18
N LYS A 50 -6.69 -14.97 19.00
CA LYS A 50 -5.37 -14.60 19.53
C LYS A 50 -4.42 -14.05 18.45
N ASP A 51 -4.35 -14.73 17.31
CA ASP A 51 -3.39 -14.45 16.23
C ASP A 51 -4.07 -14.21 14.88
N ARG A 52 -5.35 -13.81 14.89
CA ARG A 52 -6.12 -13.58 13.66
C ARG A 52 -6.96 -12.32 13.75
N ASN A 53 -6.73 -11.43 12.80
CA ASN A 53 -7.56 -10.27 12.53
C ASN A 53 -8.33 -10.48 11.22
N LYS A 54 -9.46 -9.79 11.07
CA LYS A 54 -10.24 -9.73 9.84
C LYS A 54 -10.43 -8.27 9.43
N LEU A 55 -10.44 -8.02 8.12
CA LEU A 55 -10.74 -6.70 7.58
C LEU A 55 -12.25 -6.43 7.67
N ILE A 56 -12.60 -5.25 8.18
CA ILE A 56 -13.98 -4.80 8.33
C ILE A 56 -14.45 -4.14 7.03
N ASP A 57 -15.62 -4.54 6.53
CA ASP A 57 -16.21 -3.98 5.30
C ASP A 57 -15.26 -4.04 4.09
N LYS A 58 -14.59 -5.19 3.93
CA LYS A 58 -13.59 -5.40 2.90
C LYS A 58 -14.23 -5.49 1.51
N HIS A 59 -13.79 -4.64 0.60
CA HIS A 59 -14.01 -4.78 -0.84
C HIS A 59 -12.68 -4.93 -1.56
N THR A 60 -12.57 -5.89 -2.48
CA THR A 60 -11.31 -6.20 -3.16
C THR A 60 -11.50 -6.11 -4.67
N VAL A 61 -10.62 -5.36 -5.32
CA VAL A 61 -10.52 -5.24 -6.77
C VAL A 61 -9.21 -5.88 -7.20
N MET A 62 -9.30 -6.92 -8.02
CA MET A 62 -8.14 -7.54 -8.65
C MET A 62 -8.24 -7.32 -10.15
N PHE A 63 -7.14 -6.95 -10.78
CA PHE A 63 -7.12 -6.67 -12.21
C PHE A 63 -5.74 -6.95 -12.82
N PRO A 64 -5.70 -7.51 -14.05
CA PRO A 64 -4.45 -7.71 -14.76
C PRO A 64 -3.93 -6.38 -15.30
N THR A 65 -2.65 -6.34 -15.66
CA THR A 65 -2.00 -5.15 -16.28
C THR A 65 -2.60 -4.74 -17.63
N SER A 66 -3.44 -5.57 -18.25
CA SER A 66 -4.14 -5.24 -19.49
C SER A 66 -5.33 -4.30 -19.26
N VAL A 67 -5.81 -4.17 -18.03
CA VAL A 67 -6.87 -3.21 -17.68
C VAL A 67 -6.23 -1.86 -17.37
N SER A 68 -6.79 -0.78 -17.91
CA SER A 68 -6.25 0.56 -17.71
C SER A 68 -6.42 1.00 -16.25
N LEU A 69 -5.46 1.80 -15.77
CA LEU A 69 -5.58 2.38 -14.42
C LEU A 69 -6.76 3.33 -14.31
N GLU A 70 -7.07 4.08 -15.37
CA GLU A 70 -8.23 4.98 -15.43
C GLU A 70 -9.55 4.25 -15.15
N GLU A 71 -9.79 3.10 -15.80
CA GLU A 71 -11.01 2.32 -15.58
C GLU A 71 -11.10 1.79 -14.14
N VAL A 72 -9.97 1.36 -13.57
CA VAL A 72 -9.90 0.90 -12.17
C VAL A 72 -10.14 2.07 -11.22
N SER A 73 -9.53 3.22 -11.47
CA SER A 73 -9.66 4.43 -10.66
C SER A 73 -11.09 4.92 -10.64
N GLU A 74 -11.76 5.00 -11.81
CA GLU A 74 -13.17 5.37 -11.89
C GLU A 74 -14.06 4.40 -11.09
N TYR A 75 -13.80 3.10 -11.18
CA TYR A 75 -14.52 2.12 -10.39
C TYR A 75 -14.31 2.31 -8.89
N VAL A 76 -13.07 2.55 -8.46
CA VAL A 76 -12.72 2.73 -7.04
C VAL A 76 -13.30 4.04 -6.49
N LEU A 77 -13.23 5.15 -7.24
CA LEU A 77 -13.86 6.41 -6.88
C LEU A 77 -15.38 6.23 -6.69
N ASN A 78 -16.04 5.59 -7.67
CA ASN A 78 -17.47 5.28 -7.57
C ASN A 78 -17.81 4.39 -6.37
N TYR A 79 -16.97 3.40 -6.05
CA TYR A 79 -17.14 2.56 -4.87
C TYR A 79 -17.05 3.40 -3.58
N LEU A 80 -16.01 4.24 -3.46
CA LEU A 80 -15.78 5.08 -2.30
C LEU A 80 -16.94 6.06 -2.07
N GLU A 81 -17.42 6.75 -3.11
CA GLU A 81 -18.54 7.70 -2.99
C GLU A 81 -19.85 7.04 -2.60
N LYS A 82 -20.16 5.88 -3.19
CA LYS A 82 -21.41 5.18 -2.90
C LYS A 82 -21.41 4.55 -1.52
N ARG A 83 -20.25 4.04 -1.07
CA ARG A 83 -20.13 3.28 0.17
C ARG A 83 -19.92 4.17 1.39
N TYR A 84 -19.09 5.22 1.26
CA TYR A 84 -18.60 6.04 2.37
C TYR A 84 -18.84 7.54 2.16
N SER A 85 -19.04 8.27 3.25
CA SER A 85 -19.06 9.74 3.30
C SER A 85 -17.62 10.27 3.30
N MET A 86 -16.94 10.17 2.15
CA MET A 86 -15.53 10.52 2.00
C MET A 86 -15.21 11.98 2.36
N ASP A 87 -16.21 12.87 2.34
CA ASP A 87 -16.11 14.27 2.77
C ASP A 87 -15.66 14.44 4.22
N LYS A 88 -15.92 13.44 5.07
CA LYS A 88 -15.58 13.46 6.51
C LYS A 88 -14.41 12.56 6.87
N LYS A 89 -13.82 11.87 5.89
CA LYS A 89 -12.88 10.77 6.12
C LYS A 89 -11.54 11.03 5.49
N LYS A 90 -10.51 10.41 6.08
CA LYS A 90 -9.19 10.29 5.47
C LYS A 90 -9.12 8.98 4.69
N LEU A 91 -8.54 9.04 3.50
CA LEU A 91 -8.12 7.86 2.75
C LEU A 91 -6.67 7.55 3.10
N ILE A 92 -6.42 6.42 3.74
CA ILE A 92 -5.07 5.95 4.08
C ILE A 92 -4.72 4.84 3.10
N VAL A 93 -3.59 5.00 2.39
CA VAL A 93 -3.11 4.02 1.41
C VAL A 93 -1.86 3.37 1.98
N ASN A 94 -1.83 2.05 2.00
CA ASN A 94 -0.66 1.26 2.38
C ASN A 94 -0.16 0.47 1.17
N SER A 95 1.10 0.69 0.76
CA SER A 95 1.70 -0.01 -0.39
C SER A 95 3.22 0.12 -0.44
N ASP A 96 3.85 -0.49 -1.46
CA ASP A 96 5.29 -0.44 -1.71
C ASP A 96 5.75 0.79 -2.53
N GLY A 97 4.82 1.64 -2.98
CA GLY A 97 5.12 2.83 -3.80
C GLY A 97 5.63 2.50 -5.21
N GLY A 98 5.24 1.36 -5.79
CA GLY A 98 5.50 1.09 -7.21
C GLY A 98 4.95 2.19 -8.12
N LYS A 99 5.62 2.48 -9.25
CA LYS A 99 5.26 3.59 -10.17
C LYS A 99 3.79 3.60 -10.60
N TRP A 100 3.19 2.42 -10.79
CA TRP A 100 1.78 2.33 -11.17
C TRP A 100 0.86 2.67 -10.00
N ILE A 101 1.28 2.36 -8.77
CA ILE A 101 0.54 2.70 -7.54
C ILE A 101 0.58 4.21 -7.33
N ASP A 102 1.73 4.85 -7.51
CA ASP A 102 1.82 6.32 -7.46
C ASP A 102 0.88 6.98 -8.48
N SER A 103 0.81 6.40 -9.69
CA SER A 103 -0.08 6.86 -10.76
C SER A 103 -1.55 6.67 -10.35
N PHE A 104 -1.91 5.48 -9.85
CA PHE A 104 -3.25 5.15 -9.39
C PHE A 104 -3.70 6.01 -8.20
N VAL A 105 -2.85 6.18 -7.17
CA VAL A 105 -3.09 7.09 -6.04
C VAL A 105 -3.21 8.54 -6.52
N GLY A 106 -2.50 8.89 -7.60
CA GLY A 106 -2.63 10.16 -8.30
C GLY A 106 -4.04 10.43 -8.82
N GLU A 107 -4.72 9.42 -9.36
CA GLU A 107 -6.12 9.53 -9.80
C GLU A 107 -7.10 9.74 -8.62
N LEU A 108 -6.72 9.32 -7.41
CA LEU A 108 -7.53 9.46 -6.19
C LEU A 108 -7.27 10.78 -5.44
N ARG A 109 -6.52 11.73 -6.02
CA ARG A 109 -6.09 12.99 -5.37
C ARG A 109 -7.22 13.85 -4.82
N ILE A 110 -8.45 13.71 -5.33
CA ILE A 110 -9.63 14.42 -4.81
C ILE A 110 -9.84 14.16 -3.31
N TYR A 111 -9.48 12.98 -2.81
CA TYR A 111 -9.56 12.61 -1.38
C TYR A 111 -8.28 12.86 -0.59
N LYS A 112 -7.25 13.46 -1.20
CA LYS A 112 -5.95 13.76 -0.57
C LYS A 112 -5.38 12.55 0.21
N PRO A 113 -5.16 11.41 -0.47
CA PRO A 113 -4.73 10.18 0.18
C PRO A 113 -3.44 10.36 0.97
N VAL A 114 -3.40 9.79 2.16
CA VAL A 114 -2.19 9.69 2.99
C VAL A 114 -1.53 8.36 2.69
N HIS A 115 -0.41 8.41 1.98
CA HIS A 115 0.34 7.22 1.57
C HIS A 115 1.35 6.83 2.64
N ILE A 116 1.25 5.60 3.12
CA ILE A 116 2.12 4.96 4.09
C ILE A 116 2.84 3.80 3.38
N TYR A 117 4.16 3.75 3.48
CA TYR A 117 4.93 2.62 2.98
C TYR A 117 4.80 1.42 3.91
N ASP A 118 4.56 0.24 3.36
CA ASP A 118 4.39 -0.93 4.21
C ASP A 118 5.71 -1.36 4.87
N LYS A 119 5.57 -1.93 6.07
CA LYS A 119 6.69 -2.37 6.89
C LYS A 119 7.48 -3.51 6.25
N PHE A 120 6.84 -4.37 5.46
CA PHE A 120 7.49 -5.54 4.89
C PHE A 120 8.52 -5.10 3.83
N HIS A 121 8.13 -4.22 2.91
CA HIS A 121 9.00 -3.66 1.90
C HIS A 121 10.09 -2.79 2.51
N LEU A 122 9.80 -2.03 3.58
CA LEU A 122 10.82 -1.32 4.35
C LEU A 122 11.91 -2.28 4.88
N VAL A 123 11.50 -3.35 5.56
CA VAL A 123 12.44 -4.34 6.12
C VAL A 123 13.22 -5.05 5.01
N LYS A 124 12.58 -5.35 3.88
CA LYS A 124 13.22 -5.93 2.70
C LYS A 124 14.29 -4.99 2.13
N ALA A 125 13.98 -3.71 1.95
CA ALA A 125 14.92 -2.69 1.47
C ALA A 125 16.11 -2.53 2.42
N ILE A 126 15.86 -2.50 3.74
CA ILE A 126 16.92 -2.48 4.76
C ILE A 126 17.85 -3.70 4.60
N GLY A 127 17.29 -4.90 4.38
CA GLY A 127 18.06 -6.12 4.16
C GLY A 127 18.90 -6.09 2.88
N GLU A 128 18.41 -5.44 1.82
CA GLU A 128 19.15 -5.28 0.56
C GLU A 128 20.30 -4.27 0.71
N ILE A 129 20.03 -3.11 1.32
CA ILE A 129 21.03 -2.05 1.57
C ILE A 129 22.15 -2.56 2.47
N SER A 130 21.80 -3.30 3.53
CA SER A 130 22.78 -3.87 4.46
C SER A 130 23.53 -5.07 3.89
N LYS A 131 23.18 -5.55 2.69
CA LYS A 131 23.63 -6.85 2.15
C LYS A 131 23.37 -8.01 3.13
N ARG A 132 22.28 -7.92 3.91
CA ARG A 132 21.88 -8.86 4.97
C ARG A 132 22.88 -8.95 6.13
N ASP A 133 23.73 -7.95 6.31
CA ASP A 133 24.51 -7.78 7.54
C ASP A 133 23.57 -7.47 8.71
N LYS A 134 23.66 -8.27 9.77
CA LYS A 134 22.74 -8.19 10.91
C LYS A 134 22.88 -6.89 11.69
N GLU A 135 24.11 -6.39 11.85
CA GLU A 135 24.37 -5.21 12.65
C GLU A 135 23.95 -3.95 11.89
N ILE A 136 24.30 -3.88 10.61
CA ILE A 136 23.88 -2.78 9.72
C ILE A 136 22.35 -2.76 9.59
N SER A 137 21.69 -3.89 9.34
CA SER A 137 20.22 -3.94 9.27
C SER A 137 19.56 -3.46 10.56
N LYS A 138 20.08 -3.87 11.72
CA LYS A 138 19.55 -3.47 13.02
C LYS A 138 19.71 -1.97 13.25
N ASN A 139 20.86 -1.39 12.89
CA ASN A 139 21.13 0.03 13.03
C ASN A 139 20.24 0.86 12.09
N LEU A 140 20.15 0.48 10.81
CA LEU A 140 19.26 1.12 9.83
C LEU A 140 17.80 1.15 10.31
N TYR A 141 17.27 0.00 10.76
CA TYR A 141 15.90 -0.08 11.28
C TYR A 141 15.72 0.83 12.51
N LYS A 142 16.66 0.80 13.46
CA LYS A 142 16.62 1.63 14.68
C LYS A 142 16.67 3.13 14.37
N TRP A 143 17.46 3.55 13.40
CA TRP A 143 17.55 4.95 13.03
C TRP A 143 16.27 5.45 12.36
N LEU A 144 15.69 4.64 11.46
CA LEU A 144 14.40 4.94 10.83
C LEU A 144 13.26 5.00 11.86
N GLU A 145 13.21 4.06 12.80
CA GLU A 145 12.18 4.02 13.86
C GLU A 145 12.27 5.23 14.82
N LYS A 146 13.44 5.83 14.96
CA LYS A 146 13.70 6.95 15.88
C LYS A 146 13.83 8.31 15.18
N ASP A 147 13.50 8.39 13.89
CA ASP A 147 13.69 9.60 13.07
C ASP A 147 15.13 10.16 13.15
N ASN A 148 16.13 9.29 13.34
CA ASN A 148 17.52 9.69 13.45
C ASN A 148 18.17 9.81 12.07
N PHE A 149 17.77 10.85 11.34
CA PHE A 149 18.24 11.12 9.98
C PHE A 149 19.74 11.45 9.92
N THR A 150 20.30 12.04 10.98
CA THR A 150 21.74 12.35 11.07
C THR A 150 22.60 11.08 10.97
N GLU A 151 22.25 10.02 11.70
CA GLU A 151 23.00 8.76 11.63
C GLU A 151 22.80 8.03 10.29
N LEU A 152 21.61 8.15 9.69
CA LEU A 152 21.34 7.62 8.34
C LEU A 152 22.21 8.32 7.28
N GLU A 153 22.34 9.64 7.37
CA GLU A 153 23.18 10.45 6.46
C GLU A 153 24.67 10.11 6.63
N ASN A 154 25.15 10.02 7.88
CA ASN A 154 26.53 9.59 8.18
C ASN A 154 26.82 8.19 7.62
N PHE A 155 25.88 7.25 7.79
CA PHE A 155 25.99 5.91 7.23
C PHE A 155 26.07 5.96 5.69
N TYR A 156 25.20 6.75 5.05
CA TYR A 156 25.16 6.88 3.59
C TYR A 156 26.48 7.41 3.02
N GLU A 157 27.03 8.49 3.59
CA GLU A 157 28.30 9.06 3.13
C GLU A 157 29.46 8.06 3.28
N THR A 158 29.56 7.40 4.45
CA THR A 158 30.57 6.35 4.70
C THR A 158 30.44 5.16 3.74
N PHE A 159 29.20 4.81 3.37
CA PHE A 159 28.92 3.69 2.48
C PHE A 159 29.21 4.02 1.00
N LYS A 160 29.04 5.28 0.61
CA LYS A 160 29.32 5.78 -0.75
C LYS A 160 30.82 5.82 -1.04
N GLU A 161 31.64 6.22 -0.06
CA GLU A 161 33.10 6.25 -0.19
C GLU A 161 33.72 4.87 -0.41
N LYS A 162 33.10 3.80 0.11
CA LYS A 162 33.57 2.41 -0.06
C LYS A 162 33.22 1.77 -1.41
N LYS A 163 32.45 2.46 -2.27
CA LYS A 163 31.99 1.96 -3.58
C LYS A 163 32.69 2.62 -4.78
N ILE A 164 33.69 3.48 -4.55
CA ILE A 164 34.55 4.08 -5.58
C ILE A 164 35.89 3.35 -5.61
#